data_AF-A0A6G0TWK0-F1
#
_entry.id   AF-A0A6G0TWK0-F1
#
_cell.length_a   1.000
_cell.length_b   1.000
_cell.length_c   1.000
_cell.angle_alpha   90.00
_cell.angle_beta   90.00
_cell.angle_gamma   90.00
#
_symmetry.space_group_name_H-M   'P 1'
#
loop_
_entity.id
_entity.type
_entity.pdbx_description
1 polymer ?
#
loop_
_entity_poly.entity_id
_entity_poly.type
_entity_poly.pdbx_seq_one_letter_code
_entity_poly.pdbx_strand_id
1 'polypeptide(L)'
;MFFPTIARQRGIPVLVIGIICTIMPIFNIVIRPLSGYVTDRWHCRKQVFLGSILLNAIITPLIHFTPDFNDKKYSEALDIMKYWEFWIFMTTVTVRLLLWMVGDVLQDTICLEILGDDKKNYGKQRACGAIGWGISTIMVGACVDWYSVDAEHKNYLPAYLIGMIFLVGHFIVASQLSQNQACTSKSMSEGIFKILCDVKVCSYLIWAVFAGIFSAYIWNYLFLYIEDLANIHHRERLPYIKTIQGLSVTLQCLIGEIPIYILSGYILKRIGHMTAFSISFALFSIRFFLYSIIKDPLWVLSVELSNGITFTLAFLAGISYAAKVAPSGCAGTLQGLFGMAFHGVGISSGSLIAGYMFQRMGSSASFEVISYVAFIAFLVQLSVSRLIMRMSKPTENATPDERTTKEFATCPENMVNLSLRN
;
A
#
# COMPACT_ATOMS: atom_id res chain seq x y z
N MET A 1 6.27 10.79 0.32
CA MET A 1 5.05 11.52 0.68
C MET A 1 5.08 13.00 0.28
N PHE A 2 6.23 13.69 0.29
CA PHE A 2 6.32 15.11 -0.14
C PHE A 2 6.26 15.37 -1.66
N PHE A 3 6.29 14.33 -2.51
CA PHE A 3 6.29 14.50 -3.96
C PHE A 3 5.13 15.37 -4.50
N PRO A 4 3.86 15.15 -4.11
CA PRO A 4 2.74 15.96 -4.57
C PRO A 4 2.88 17.44 -4.19
N THR A 5 3.40 17.75 -3.00
CA THR A 5 3.59 19.15 -2.56
C THR A 5 4.73 19.82 -3.32
N ILE A 6 5.81 19.09 -3.60
CA ILE A 6 6.89 19.56 -4.49
C ILE A 6 6.34 19.85 -5.88
N ALA A 7 5.60 18.91 -6.48
CA ALA A 7 5.04 19.07 -7.82
C ALA A 7 4.06 20.26 -7.90
N ARG A 8 3.20 20.45 -6.88
CA ARG A 8 2.28 21.58 -6.82
C ARG A 8 3.02 22.91 -6.71
N GLN A 9 4.05 23.01 -5.86
CA GLN A 9 4.85 24.23 -5.71
C GLN A 9 5.61 24.60 -7.00
N ARG A 10 5.97 23.59 -7.80
CA ARG A 10 6.58 23.81 -9.12
C ARG A 10 5.59 24.32 -10.16
N GLY A 11 4.28 24.41 -9.87
CA GLY A 11 3.25 24.87 -10.79
C GLY A 11 2.54 23.76 -11.56
N ILE A 12 2.73 22.49 -11.18
CA ILE A 12 2.05 21.36 -11.84
C ILE A 12 0.60 21.25 -11.32
N PRO A 13 -0.41 21.23 -12.22
CA PRO A 13 -1.82 21.09 -11.82
C PRO A 13 -2.10 19.79 -11.07
N VAL A 14 -3.09 19.80 -10.17
CA VAL A 14 -3.40 18.65 -9.30
C VAL A 14 -3.86 17.42 -10.09
N LEU A 15 -4.58 17.64 -11.19
CA LEU A 15 -4.95 16.58 -12.13
C LEU A 15 -3.70 15.88 -12.70
N VAL A 16 -2.68 16.64 -13.09
CA VAL A 16 -1.46 16.12 -13.69
C VAL A 16 -0.63 15.38 -12.63
N ILE A 17 -0.56 15.88 -11.39
CA ILE A 17 0.01 15.15 -10.26
C ILE A 17 -0.67 13.78 -10.12
N GLY A 18 -2.01 13.74 -10.24
CA GLY A 18 -2.78 12.50 -10.24
C GLY A 18 -2.43 11.55 -11.37
N ILE A 19 -2.24 12.04 -12.59
CA ILE A 19 -1.79 11.24 -13.73
C ILE A 19 -0.40 10.65 -13.46
N ILE A 20 0.55 11.47 -12.97
CA ILE A 20 1.89 11.01 -12.62
C ILE A 20 1.82 9.90 -11.55
N CYS A 21 1.04 10.12 -10.49
CA CYS A 21 0.78 9.14 -9.42
C CYS A 21 -0.01 7.91 -9.87
N THR A 22 -0.70 7.96 -11.01
CA THR A 22 -1.44 6.83 -11.62
C THR A 22 -0.50 5.94 -12.43
N ILE A 23 0.46 6.55 -13.12
CA ILE A 23 1.43 5.81 -13.93
C ILE A 23 2.38 5.00 -13.04
N MET A 24 2.73 5.50 -11.84
CA MET A 24 3.70 4.81 -10.96
C MET A 24 3.30 3.38 -10.57
N PRO A 25 2.09 3.12 -10.07
CA PRO A 25 1.72 1.79 -9.60
C PRO A 25 1.36 0.84 -10.75
N ILE A 26 1.01 1.34 -11.94
CA ILE A 26 0.82 0.50 -13.14
C ILE A 26 2.15 -0.18 -13.51
N PHE A 27 3.26 0.57 -13.52
CA PHE A 27 4.58 -0.02 -13.76
C PHE A 27 4.96 -1.06 -12.70
N ASN A 28 4.44 -0.94 -11.47
CA ASN A 28 4.65 -1.91 -10.40
C ASN A 28 4.13 -3.31 -10.78
N ILE A 29 3.06 -3.40 -11.56
CA ILE A 29 2.50 -4.68 -12.02
C ILE A 29 3.54 -5.47 -12.85
N VAL A 30 4.34 -4.77 -13.64
CA VAL A 30 5.32 -5.37 -14.56
C VAL A 30 6.70 -5.48 -13.91
N ILE A 31 7.12 -4.46 -13.17
CA ILE A 31 8.49 -4.38 -12.64
C ILE A 31 8.73 -5.40 -11.55
N ARG A 32 7.79 -5.64 -10.63
CA ARG A 32 7.98 -6.62 -9.54
C ARG A 32 8.30 -8.03 -10.04
N PRO A 33 7.47 -8.64 -10.93
CA PRO A 33 7.79 -9.96 -11.44
C PRO A 33 9.03 -9.95 -12.33
N LEU A 34 9.23 -8.89 -13.13
CA LEU A 34 10.39 -8.79 -14.00
C LEU A 34 11.70 -8.71 -13.22
N SER A 35 11.79 -7.85 -12.20
CA SER A 35 12.99 -7.69 -11.38
C SER A 35 13.30 -8.98 -10.63
N GLY A 36 12.29 -9.63 -10.03
CA GLY A 36 12.46 -10.93 -9.38
C GLY A 36 12.98 -12.00 -10.35
N TYR A 37 12.35 -12.14 -11.52
CA TYR A 37 12.77 -13.11 -12.54
C TYR A 37 14.21 -12.87 -13.02
N VAL A 38 14.55 -11.62 -13.32
CA VAL A 38 15.89 -11.20 -13.76
C VAL A 38 16.93 -11.54 -12.71
N THR A 39 16.69 -11.18 -11.45
CA THR A 39 17.66 -11.44 -10.38
C THR A 39 17.80 -12.92 -10.05
N ASP A 40 16.74 -13.70 -10.25
CA ASP A 40 16.72 -15.14 -9.99
C ASP A 40 17.44 -15.91 -11.08
N ARG A 41 17.23 -15.51 -12.35
CA ARG A 41 17.85 -16.15 -13.51
C ARG A 41 19.36 -15.97 -13.54
N TRP A 42 19.85 -14.78 -13.15
CA TRP A 42 21.27 -14.45 -13.19
C TRP A 42 21.95 -14.50 -11.82
N HIS A 43 21.24 -14.96 -10.78
CA HIS A 43 21.74 -15.04 -9.39
C HIS A 43 22.40 -13.75 -8.87
N CYS A 44 21.91 -12.59 -9.33
CA CYS A 44 22.51 -11.28 -9.11
C CYS A 44 21.68 -10.38 -8.18
N ARG A 45 20.80 -10.96 -7.33
CA ARG A 45 19.92 -10.23 -6.39
C ARG A 45 20.62 -9.11 -5.64
N LYS A 46 21.74 -9.41 -4.96
CA LYS A 46 22.51 -8.41 -4.19
C LYS A 46 23.05 -7.29 -5.09
N GLN A 47 23.56 -7.61 -6.28
CA GLN A 47 24.14 -6.61 -7.19
C GLN A 47 23.08 -5.66 -7.75
N VAL A 48 21.92 -6.20 -8.18
CA VAL A 48 20.80 -5.39 -8.67
C VAL A 48 20.21 -4.55 -7.54
N PHE A 49 20.11 -5.10 -6.33
CA PHE A 49 19.68 -4.36 -5.15
C PHE A 49 20.61 -3.17 -4.85
N LEU A 50 21.92 -3.40 -4.74
CA LEU A 50 22.91 -2.35 -4.48
C LEU A 50 22.96 -1.31 -5.61
N GLY A 51 22.92 -1.76 -6.87
CA GLY A 51 22.88 -0.88 -8.03
C GLY A 51 21.64 0.02 -8.03
N SER A 52 20.47 -0.53 -7.66
CA SER A 52 19.22 0.24 -7.55
C SER A 52 19.30 1.31 -6.47
N ILE A 53 19.89 1.01 -5.30
CA ILE A 53 20.07 1.98 -4.21
C ILE A 53 21.01 3.09 -4.63
N LEU A 54 22.18 2.74 -5.19
CA LEU A 54 23.19 3.71 -5.61
C LEU A 54 22.65 4.66 -6.69
N LEU A 55 21.98 4.11 -7.71
CA LEU A 55 21.39 4.92 -8.76
C LEU A 55 20.27 5.82 -8.20
N ASN A 56 19.48 5.33 -7.25
CA ASN A 56 18.45 6.15 -6.59
C ASN A 56 19.04 7.31 -5.78
N ALA A 57 20.20 7.09 -5.14
CA ALA A 57 20.94 8.13 -4.41
C ALA A 57 21.42 9.25 -5.34
N ILE A 58 21.78 8.91 -6.59
CA ILE A 58 22.21 9.87 -7.61
C ILE A 58 21.01 10.60 -8.21
N ILE A 59 19.92 9.89 -8.56
CA ILE A 59 18.76 10.47 -9.24
C ILE A 59 17.90 11.34 -8.30
N THR A 60 17.79 11.01 -7.01
CA THR A 60 16.91 11.74 -6.07
C THR A 60 17.22 13.24 -5.99
N PRO A 61 18.48 13.69 -5.82
CA PRO A 61 18.86 15.10 -5.85
C PRO A 61 18.69 15.77 -7.21
N LEU A 62 18.77 15.03 -8.33
CA LEU A 62 18.57 15.62 -9.67
C LEU A 62 17.17 16.21 -9.84
N ILE A 63 16.19 15.75 -9.06
CA ILE A 63 14.85 16.33 -9.04
C ILE A 63 14.90 17.79 -8.59
N HIS A 64 15.83 18.21 -7.74
CA HIS A 64 15.98 19.62 -7.35
C HIS A 64 16.28 20.52 -8.57
N PHE A 65 17.12 20.04 -9.49
CA PHE A 65 17.55 20.78 -10.68
C PHE A 65 16.55 20.74 -11.85
N THR A 66 15.44 20.03 -11.71
CA THR A 66 14.38 20.05 -12.74
C THR A 66 13.75 21.45 -12.86
N PRO A 67 13.25 21.86 -14.03
CA PRO A 67 12.69 23.21 -14.23
C PRO A 67 11.37 23.43 -13.49
N ASP A 68 11.09 24.68 -13.14
CA ASP A 68 9.80 25.11 -12.61
C ASP A 68 8.83 25.54 -13.73
N PHE A 69 7.54 25.54 -13.39
CA PHE A 69 6.43 25.74 -14.32
C PHE A 69 5.57 26.96 -13.96
N ASN A 70 5.97 27.75 -12.97
CA ASN A 70 5.21 28.88 -12.42
C ASN A 70 5.09 30.07 -13.39
N ASP A 71 6.09 30.29 -14.25
CA ASP A 71 6.09 31.40 -15.23
C ASP A 71 5.21 31.12 -16.46
N LYS A 72 4.74 29.88 -16.62
CA LYS A 72 4.01 29.44 -17.80
C LYS A 72 2.51 29.57 -17.55
N LYS A 73 1.82 30.22 -18.49
CA LYS A 73 0.36 30.33 -18.48
C LYS A 73 -0.24 29.23 -19.33
N TYR A 74 -1.07 28.39 -18.73
CA TYR A 74 -1.79 27.30 -19.39
C TYR A 74 -3.28 27.62 -19.44
N SER A 75 -3.97 27.30 -20.54
CA SER A 75 -5.42 27.43 -20.62
C SER A 75 -6.11 26.22 -19.98
N GLU A 76 -5.55 25.04 -20.20
CA GLU A 76 -6.01 23.78 -19.62
C GLU A 76 -4.90 23.11 -18.80
N ALA A 77 -5.27 22.36 -17.76
CA ALA A 77 -4.33 21.66 -16.90
C ALA A 77 -3.39 20.71 -17.67
N LEU A 78 -3.87 20.12 -18.77
CA LEU A 78 -3.12 19.15 -19.58
C LEU A 78 -2.12 19.81 -20.53
N ASP A 79 -2.20 21.13 -20.75
CA ASP A 79 -1.29 21.86 -21.64
C ASP A 79 0.17 21.81 -21.16
N ILE A 80 0.39 21.61 -19.85
CA ILE A 80 1.74 21.46 -19.29
C ILE A 80 2.52 20.30 -19.93
N MET A 81 1.82 19.26 -20.42
CA MET A 81 2.43 18.09 -21.05
C MET A 81 3.00 18.39 -22.45
N LYS A 82 2.68 19.55 -23.04
CA LYS A 82 3.25 19.99 -24.32
C LYS A 82 4.71 20.47 -24.19
N TYR A 83 5.14 20.80 -22.99
CA TYR A 83 6.47 21.34 -22.71
C TYR A 83 7.51 20.23 -22.52
N TRP A 84 8.70 20.39 -23.10
CA TRP A 84 9.78 19.39 -22.98
C TRP A 84 10.31 19.28 -21.54
N GLU A 85 10.27 20.38 -20.78
CA GLU A 85 10.66 20.44 -19.37
C GLU A 85 9.81 19.51 -18.50
N PHE A 86 8.53 19.38 -18.84
CA PHE A 86 7.61 18.46 -18.18
C PHE A 86 8.07 17.01 -18.37
N TRP A 87 8.49 16.64 -19.58
CA TRP A 87 8.97 15.29 -19.86
C TRP A 87 10.29 14.98 -19.15
N ILE A 88 11.19 15.95 -19.00
CA ILE A 88 12.39 15.76 -18.17
C ILE A 88 12.03 15.53 -16.70
N PHE A 89 11.13 16.35 -16.14
CA PHE A 89 10.64 16.16 -14.78
C PHE A 89 9.99 14.78 -14.62
N MET A 90 9.09 14.42 -15.54
CA MET A 90 8.36 13.16 -15.53
C MET A 90 9.30 11.96 -15.65
N THR A 91 10.27 11.99 -16.55
CA THR A 91 11.26 10.91 -16.71
C THR A 91 12.14 10.79 -15.48
N THR A 92 12.64 11.89 -14.92
CA THR A 92 13.47 11.87 -13.70
C THR A 92 12.71 11.26 -12.52
N VAL A 93 11.47 11.71 -12.30
CA VAL A 93 10.59 11.20 -11.24
C VAL A 93 10.28 9.73 -11.47
N THR A 94 9.90 9.35 -12.70
CA THR A 94 9.58 7.95 -13.06
C THR A 94 10.78 7.05 -12.80
N VAL A 95 11.97 7.39 -13.30
CA VAL A 95 13.20 6.60 -13.09
C VAL A 95 13.49 6.42 -11.60
N ARG A 96 13.45 7.51 -10.81
CA ARG A 96 13.63 7.45 -9.35
C ARG A 96 12.67 6.46 -8.68
N LEU A 97 11.41 6.47 -9.12
CA LEU A 97 10.37 5.62 -8.57
C LEU A 97 10.53 4.16 -8.99
N LEU A 98 10.88 3.90 -10.25
CA LEU A 98 11.16 2.53 -10.71
C LEU A 98 12.31 1.92 -9.91
N LEU A 99 13.38 2.69 -9.66
CA LEU A 99 14.51 2.25 -8.84
C LEU A 99 14.09 1.98 -7.39
N TRP A 100 13.21 2.81 -6.83
CA TRP A 100 12.67 2.58 -5.49
C TRP A 100 11.86 1.27 -5.44
N MET A 101 11.02 1.00 -6.45
CA MET A 101 10.23 -0.22 -6.53
C MET A 101 11.09 -1.48 -6.64
N VAL A 102 12.14 -1.45 -7.48
CA VAL A 102 13.10 -2.57 -7.59
C VAL A 102 13.79 -2.82 -6.25
N GLY A 103 14.22 -1.74 -5.57
CA GLY A 103 14.80 -1.82 -4.23
C GLY A 103 13.85 -2.46 -3.22
N ASP A 104 12.60 -2.00 -3.16
CA ASP A 104 11.56 -2.47 -2.24
C ASP A 104 11.30 -3.99 -2.38
N VAL A 105 11.12 -4.47 -3.61
CA VAL A 105 10.88 -5.89 -3.89
C VAL A 105 12.06 -6.77 -3.48
N LEU A 106 13.27 -6.35 -3.83
CA LEU A 106 14.47 -7.10 -3.51
C LEU A 106 14.78 -7.07 -2.01
N GLN A 107 14.50 -5.95 -1.34
CA GLN A 107 14.66 -5.82 0.10
C GLN A 107 13.77 -6.82 0.86
N ASP A 108 12.49 -6.91 0.51
CA ASP A 108 11.57 -7.89 1.12
C ASP A 108 12.01 -9.33 0.84
N THR A 109 12.44 -9.61 -0.39
CA THR A 109 12.92 -10.94 -0.79
C THR A 109 14.16 -11.34 0.01
N ILE A 110 15.18 -10.47 0.06
CA ILE A 110 16.43 -10.70 0.81
C ILE A 110 16.14 -10.84 2.31
N CYS A 111 15.23 -10.04 2.87
CA CYS A 111 14.83 -10.13 4.27
C CYS A 111 14.23 -11.50 4.61
N LEU A 112 13.32 -12.00 3.77
CA LEU A 112 12.70 -13.31 3.95
C LEU A 112 13.71 -14.46 3.80
N GLU A 113 14.73 -14.30 2.95
CA GLU A 113 15.83 -15.26 2.84
C GLU A 113 16.71 -15.30 4.08
N ILE A 114 17.10 -14.13 4.60
CA ILE A 114 17.89 -14.02 5.83
C ILE A 114 17.14 -14.61 7.03
N LEU A 115 15.82 -14.43 7.09
CA LEU A 115 14.98 -14.97 8.15
C LEU A 115 14.84 -16.49 8.11
N GLY A 116 15.06 -17.16 6.97
CA GLY A 116 15.00 -18.61 6.86
C GLY A 116 13.69 -19.21 7.39
N ASP A 117 13.79 -20.05 8.43
CA ASP A 117 12.64 -20.69 9.10
C ASP A 117 11.90 -19.76 10.08
N ASP A 118 12.52 -18.65 10.49
CA ASP A 118 11.98 -17.66 11.43
C ASP A 118 11.10 -16.60 10.77
N LYS A 119 10.38 -16.95 9.68
CA LYS A 119 9.48 -16.04 8.93
C LYS A 119 8.41 -15.38 9.80
N LYS A 120 8.09 -15.98 10.95
CA LYS A 120 7.18 -15.40 11.97
C LYS A 120 7.67 -14.04 12.48
N ASN A 121 8.98 -13.77 12.44
CA ASN A 121 9.58 -12.50 12.85
C ASN A 121 9.57 -11.43 11.74
N TYR A 122 9.09 -11.72 10.53
CA TYR A 122 8.99 -10.74 9.44
C TYR A 122 8.15 -9.51 9.83
N GLY A 123 7.06 -9.71 10.57
CA GLY A 123 6.24 -8.61 11.08
C GLY A 123 7.00 -7.65 12.02
N LYS A 124 7.93 -8.17 12.83
CA LYS A 124 8.81 -7.35 13.68
C LYS A 124 9.78 -6.53 12.85
N GLN A 125 10.34 -7.09 11.78
CA GLN A 125 11.19 -6.34 10.86
C GLN A 125 10.43 -5.26 10.11
N ARG A 126 9.19 -5.56 9.68
CA ARG A 126 8.35 -4.56 9.03
C ARG A 126 7.96 -3.41 9.97
N ALA A 127 7.78 -3.70 11.26
CA ALA A 127 7.54 -2.69 12.28
C ALA A 127 8.71 -1.72 12.42
N CYS A 128 9.97 -2.19 12.37
CA CYS A 128 11.15 -1.31 12.32
C CYS A 128 11.11 -0.35 11.12
N GLY A 129 10.61 -0.82 9.96
CA GLY A 129 10.39 0.02 8.79
C GLY A 129 9.34 1.13 9.01
N ALA A 130 8.24 0.84 9.71
CA ALA A 130 7.24 1.84 10.07
C ALA A 130 7.78 2.88 11.05
N ILE A 131 8.59 2.46 12.03
CA ILE A 131 9.30 3.38 12.96
C ILE A 131 10.23 4.30 12.17
N GLY A 132 11.06 3.74 11.29
CA GLY A 132 11.98 4.50 10.46
C GLY A 132 11.25 5.51 9.58
N TRP A 133 10.16 5.12 8.93
CA TRP A 133 9.34 6.02 8.11
C TRP A 133 8.78 7.19 8.93
N GLY A 134 8.15 6.90 10.08
CA GLY A 134 7.56 7.93 10.94
C GLY A 134 8.57 8.92 11.51
N ILE A 135 9.76 8.46 11.94
CA ILE A 135 10.82 9.35 12.45
C ILE A 135 11.43 10.17 11.31
N SER A 136 11.66 9.56 10.15
CA SER A 136 12.26 10.23 9.01
C SER A 136 11.37 11.36 8.48
N THR A 137 10.05 11.18 8.46
CA THR A 137 9.12 12.16 7.89
C THR A 137 9.03 13.44 8.72
N ILE A 138 8.98 13.34 10.06
CA ILE A 138 9.00 14.51 10.94
C ILE A 138 10.36 15.22 10.90
N MET A 139 11.46 14.46 10.87
CA MET A 139 12.80 15.03 10.74
C MET A 139 12.95 15.82 9.43
N VAL A 140 12.56 15.22 8.29
CA VAL A 140 12.58 15.90 6.99
C VAL A 140 11.65 17.11 6.99
N GLY A 141 10.44 16.98 7.52
CA GLY A 141 9.48 18.08 7.61
C GLY A 141 10.00 19.28 8.40
N ALA A 142 10.57 19.02 9.59
CA ALA A 142 11.17 20.03 10.44
C ALA A 142 12.39 20.71 9.79
N CYS A 143 13.27 19.94 9.15
CA CYS A 143 14.43 20.49 8.43
C CYS A 143 14.01 21.37 7.24
N VAL A 144 12.98 20.99 6.49
CA VAL A 144 12.46 21.80 5.39
C VAL A 144 11.85 23.10 5.90
N ASP A 145 11.05 23.05 6.97
CA ASP A 145 10.46 24.26 7.55
C ASP A 145 11.53 25.19 8.13
N TRP A 146 12.50 24.64 8.88
CA TRP A 146 13.61 25.39 9.46
C TRP A 146 14.49 26.06 8.40
N TYR A 147 14.82 25.35 7.33
CA TYR A 147 15.63 25.90 6.23
C TYR A 147 14.88 26.93 5.38
N SER A 148 13.55 26.98 5.48
CA SER A 148 12.69 27.85 4.69
C SER A 148 12.06 28.98 5.50
N VAL A 149 12.59 29.33 6.68
CA VAL A 149 12.01 30.36 7.55
C VAL A 149 11.93 31.72 6.85
N ASP A 150 12.97 32.10 6.11
CA ASP A 150 13.05 33.40 5.42
C ASP A 150 12.68 33.31 3.92
N ALA A 151 12.26 32.14 3.45
CA ALA A 151 11.97 31.91 2.03
C ALA A 151 10.48 32.08 1.73
N GLU A 152 10.15 32.73 0.62
CA GLU A 152 8.76 32.88 0.14
C GLU A 152 8.11 31.52 -0.15
N HIS A 153 8.90 30.57 -0.64
CA HIS A 153 8.48 29.20 -0.95
C HIS A 153 9.33 28.19 -0.20
N LYS A 154 8.75 27.01 0.09
CA LYS A 154 9.45 25.96 0.84
C LYS A 154 10.61 25.38 0.03
N ASN A 155 11.81 25.43 0.56
CA ASN A 155 12.99 24.87 -0.06
C ASN A 155 13.19 23.42 0.38
N TYR A 156 13.02 22.49 -0.55
CA TYR A 156 13.12 21.05 -0.31
C TYR A 156 14.55 20.50 -0.38
N LEU A 157 15.57 21.35 -0.55
CA LEU A 157 16.97 20.92 -0.56
C LEU A 157 17.34 20.02 0.64
N PRO A 158 16.96 20.33 1.91
CA PRO A 158 17.22 19.44 3.04
C PRO A 158 16.62 18.05 2.87
N ALA A 159 15.43 17.94 2.27
CA ALA A 159 14.78 16.65 2.04
C ALA A 159 15.58 15.78 1.06
N TYR A 160 16.12 16.37 -0.01
CA TYR A 160 16.96 15.66 -0.97
C TYR A 160 18.29 15.24 -0.37
N LEU A 161 18.93 16.10 0.44
CA LEU A 161 20.20 15.81 1.10
C LEU A 161 20.05 14.70 2.16
N ILE A 162 19.04 14.80 3.02
CA ILE A 162 18.73 13.74 4.00
C ILE A 162 18.42 12.42 3.29
N GLY A 163 17.62 12.47 2.21
CA GLY A 163 17.33 11.30 1.39
C GLY A 163 18.58 10.66 0.80
N MET A 164 19.52 11.47 0.28
CA MET A 164 20.81 10.99 -0.22
C MET A 164 21.63 10.34 0.89
N ILE A 165 21.76 10.99 2.05
CA ILE A 165 22.52 10.45 3.20
C ILE A 165 21.95 9.10 3.63
N PHE A 166 20.63 8.97 3.72
CA PHE A 166 19.98 7.70 4.06
C PHE A 166 20.16 6.63 3.00
N LEU A 167 20.12 6.98 1.71
CA LEU A 167 20.37 6.01 0.63
C LEU A 167 21.84 5.55 0.60
N VAL A 168 22.80 6.45 0.88
CA VAL A 168 24.22 6.09 1.00
C VAL A 168 24.46 5.20 2.21
N GLY A 169 23.88 5.54 3.37
CA GLY A 169 23.91 4.70 4.56
C GLY A 169 23.29 3.32 4.31
N HIS A 170 22.16 3.28 3.61
CA HIS A 170 21.51 2.04 3.19
C HIS A 170 22.41 1.20 2.28
N PHE A 171 23.08 1.82 1.31
CA PHE A 171 24.06 1.15 0.45
C PHE A 171 25.21 0.54 1.26
N ILE A 172 25.78 1.29 2.21
CA ILE A 172 26.89 0.81 3.06
C ILE A 172 26.44 -0.42 3.87
N VAL A 173 25.29 -0.34 4.55
CA VAL A 173 24.77 -1.47 5.35
C VAL A 173 24.43 -2.66 4.45
N ALA A 174 23.72 -2.43 3.34
CA ALA A 174 23.36 -3.48 2.40
C ALA A 174 24.59 -4.15 1.74
N SER A 175 25.69 -3.43 1.57
CA SER A 175 26.93 -3.97 1.00
C SER A 175 27.56 -5.04 1.88
N GLN A 176 27.33 -4.98 3.20
CA GLN A 176 27.85 -5.91 4.20
C GLN A 176 27.04 -7.22 4.28
N LEU A 177 25.87 -7.30 3.63
CA LEU A 177 25.06 -8.52 3.63
C LEU A 177 25.81 -9.68 2.97
N SER A 178 25.84 -10.84 3.60
CA SER A 178 26.45 -12.04 3.00
C SER A 178 25.68 -12.45 1.76
N GLN A 179 26.39 -12.94 0.75
CA GLN A 179 25.79 -13.43 -0.48
C GLN A 179 25.16 -14.79 -0.22
N ASN A 180 23.99 -14.82 0.40
CA ASN A 180 23.24 -16.04 0.58
C ASN A 180 22.46 -16.30 -0.71
N GLN A 181 22.99 -17.19 -1.55
CA GLN A 181 22.24 -17.74 -2.67
C GLN A 181 21.23 -18.74 -2.12
N ALA A 182 19.94 -18.60 -2.46
CA ALA A 182 19.05 -19.75 -2.41
C ALA A 182 17.88 -19.70 -3.41
N CYS A 183 17.77 -20.86 -4.07
CA CYS A 183 16.60 -21.52 -4.66
C CYS A 183 15.67 -20.76 -5.60
N THR A 184 15.69 -21.24 -6.84
CA THR A 184 14.66 -21.05 -7.86
C THR A 184 13.29 -21.50 -7.35
N SER A 185 12.35 -20.56 -7.26
CA SER A 185 10.93 -20.90 -7.13
C SER A 185 10.46 -21.52 -8.44
N LYS A 186 10.04 -22.79 -8.42
CA LYS A 186 9.36 -23.40 -9.57
C LYS A 186 8.03 -22.70 -9.78
N SER A 187 7.86 -22.06 -10.93
CA SER A 187 6.57 -21.52 -11.37
C SER A 187 5.57 -22.67 -11.55
N MET A 188 4.49 -22.66 -10.78
CA MET A 188 3.37 -23.58 -10.90
C MET A 188 2.14 -22.78 -11.33
N SER A 189 1.82 -22.82 -12.63
CA SER A 189 0.77 -22.00 -13.26
C SER A 189 -0.60 -22.69 -13.33
N GLU A 190 -0.65 -24.01 -13.19
CA GLU A 190 -1.86 -24.79 -13.50
C GLU A 190 -2.97 -24.68 -12.43
N GLY A 191 -2.62 -24.31 -11.19
CA GLY A 191 -3.60 -24.19 -10.08
C GLY A 191 -4.28 -22.82 -9.95
N ILE A 192 -3.78 -21.77 -10.60
CA ILE A 192 -4.17 -20.37 -10.33
C ILE A 192 -5.51 -20.03 -10.97
N PHE A 193 -5.73 -20.43 -12.22
CA PHE A 193 -6.95 -20.10 -12.96
C PHE A 193 -8.21 -20.67 -12.29
N LYS A 194 -8.13 -21.88 -11.73
CA LYS A 194 -9.26 -22.51 -11.03
C LYS A 194 -9.67 -21.75 -9.76
N ILE A 195 -8.72 -21.06 -9.12
CA ILE A 195 -8.94 -20.31 -7.87
C ILE A 195 -9.42 -18.90 -8.15
N LEU A 196 -8.98 -18.31 -9.26
CA LEU A 196 -9.50 -17.05 -9.76
C LEU A 196 -11.00 -17.11 -10.11
N CYS A 197 -11.55 -18.30 -10.35
CA CYS A 197 -12.98 -18.51 -10.56
C CYS A 197 -13.77 -18.71 -9.26
N ASP A 198 -13.11 -18.79 -8.08
CA ASP A 198 -13.81 -18.84 -6.80
C ASP A 198 -14.39 -17.46 -6.48
N VAL A 199 -15.72 -17.39 -6.32
CA VAL A 199 -16.47 -16.18 -5.97
C VAL A 199 -15.89 -15.49 -4.73
N LYS A 200 -15.36 -16.24 -3.76
CA LYS A 200 -14.74 -15.69 -2.54
C LYS A 200 -13.45 -14.93 -2.86
N VAL A 201 -12.65 -15.45 -3.78
CA VAL A 201 -11.40 -14.84 -4.24
C VAL A 201 -11.68 -13.63 -5.12
N CYS A 202 -12.66 -13.70 -6.04
CA CYS A 202 -13.08 -12.53 -6.82
C CYS A 202 -13.56 -11.38 -5.92
N SER A 203 -14.48 -11.68 -4.99
CA SER A 203 -14.97 -10.72 -3.99
C SER A 203 -13.82 -10.07 -3.24
N TYR A 204 -12.88 -10.89 -2.76
CA TYR A 204 -11.70 -10.44 -2.05
C TYR A 204 -10.83 -9.47 -2.86
N LEU A 205 -10.56 -9.76 -4.13
CA LEU A 205 -9.76 -8.90 -5.00
C LEU A 205 -10.45 -7.56 -5.26
N ILE A 206 -11.78 -7.54 -5.40
CA ILE A 206 -12.56 -6.31 -5.52
C ILE A 206 -12.37 -5.45 -4.26
N TRP A 207 -12.44 -6.03 -3.06
CA TRP A 207 -12.18 -5.29 -1.82
C TRP A 207 -10.73 -4.79 -1.72
N ALA A 208 -9.76 -5.52 -2.24
CA ALA A 208 -8.40 -5.05 -2.35
C ALA A 208 -8.27 -3.79 -3.24
N VAL A 209 -8.99 -3.75 -4.37
CA VAL A 209 -9.04 -2.56 -5.24
C VAL A 209 -9.62 -1.36 -4.50
N PHE A 210 -10.77 -1.50 -3.84
CA PHE A 210 -11.37 -0.41 -3.05
C PHE A 210 -10.47 0.08 -1.93
N ALA A 211 -9.83 -0.83 -1.20
CA ALA A 211 -8.86 -0.47 -0.18
C ALA A 211 -7.69 0.33 -0.78
N GLY A 212 -7.19 -0.05 -1.96
CA GLY A 212 -6.16 0.69 -2.69
C GLY A 212 -6.62 2.08 -3.13
N ILE A 213 -7.87 2.22 -3.61
CA ILE A 213 -8.47 3.51 -3.98
C ILE A 213 -8.49 4.45 -2.77
N PHE A 214 -8.98 3.98 -1.63
CA PHE A 214 -9.03 4.78 -0.40
C PHE A 214 -7.63 5.15 0.10
N SER A 215 -6.67 4.22 0.04
CA SER A 215 -5.28 4.50 0.40
C SER A 215 -4.63 5.55 -0.51
N ALA A 216 -4.96 5.60 -1.80
CA ALA A 216 -4.42 6.61 -2.71
C ALA A 216 -4.79 8.05 -2.33
N TYR A 217 -6.04 8.27 -1.91
CA TYR A 217 -6.47 9.59 -1.43
C TYR A 217 -5.59 10.08 -0.27
N ILE A 218 -5.24 9.20 0.66
CA ILE A 218 -4.41 9.56 1.80
C ILE A 218 -2.95 9.73 1.35
N TRP A 219 -2.36 8.74 0.69
CA TRP A 219 -0.93 8.73 0.39
C TRP A 219 -0.49 9.83 -0.58
N ASN A 220 -1.35 10.19 -1.53
CA ASN A 220 -1.01 11.14 -2.59
C ASN A 220 -1.63 12.53 -2.39
N TYR A 221 -2.70 12.67 -1.60
CA TYR A 221 -3.44 13.94 -1.51
C TYR A 221 -3.60 14.50 -0.10
N LEU A 222 -3.30 13.75 0.97
CA LEU A 222 -3.41 14.26 2.34
C LEU A 222 -2.56 15.52 2.57
N PHE A 223 -1.32 15.52 2.09
CA PHE A 223 -0.42 16.67 2.26
C PHE A 223 -0.91 17.90 1.49
N LEU A 224 -1.43 17.70 0.28
CA LEU A 224 -2.05 18.75 -0.52
C LEU A 224 -3.28 19.35 0.21
N TYR A 225 -4.10 18.50 0.81
CA TYR A 225 -5.24 18.92 1.61
C TYR A 225 -4.86 19.68 2.87
N ILE A 226 -3.83 19.24 3.61
CA ILE A 226 -3.31 19.96 4.79
C ILE A 226 -2.85 21.38 4.40
N GLU A 227 -2.21 21.54 3.23
CA GLU A 227 -1.83 22.84 2.69
C GLU A 227 -3.04 23.67 2.27
N ASP A 228 -4.05 23.07 1.64
CA ASP A 228 -5.27 23.78 1.27
C ASP A 228 -6.00 24.31 2.51
N LEU A 229 -6.13 23.51 3.57
CA LEU A 229 -6.71 23.95 4.85
C LEU A 229 -5.94 25.13 5.46
N ALA A 230 -4.61 25.05 5.51
CA ALA A 230 -3.78 26.12 6.04
C ALA A 230 -3.93 27.41 5.20
N ASN A 231 -3.97 27.30 3.87
CA ASN A 231 -4.13 28.46 2.99
C ASN A 231 -5.50 29.13 3.13
N ILE A 232 -6.57 28.35 3.37
CA ILE A 232 -7.96 28.82 3.44
C ILE A 232 -8.30 29.34 4.85
N HIS A 233 -7.94 28.61 5.90
CA HIS A 233 -8.42 28.86 7.25
C HIS A 233 -7.36 29.38 8.22
N HIS A 234 -6.10 28.96 8.08
CA HIS A 234 -5.05 29.16 9.10
C HIS A 234 -3.66 29.41 8.48
N ARG A 235 -3.49 30.55 7.82
CA ARG A 235 -2.25 30.89 7.09
C ARG A 235 -1.04 31.00 8.02
N GLU A 236 -1.25 31.30 9.29
CA GLU A 236 -0.24 31.32 10.35
C GLU A 236 0.46 29.97 10.55
N ARG A 237 -0.10 28.87 10.04
CA ARG A 237 0.48 27.52 10.11
C ARG A 237 1.43 27.20 8.95
N LEU A 238 1.43 27.99 7.88
CA LEU A 238 2.29 27.77 6.71
C LEU A 238 3.80 27.68 7.03
N PRO A 239 4.35 28.46 7.99
CA PRO A 239 5.75 28.32 8.40
C PRO A 239 6.11 26.92 8.94
N TYR A 240 5.16 26.21 9.54
CA TYR A 240 5.37 24.89 10.16
C TYR A 240 4.63 23.75 9.44
N ILE A 241 4.19 23.98 8.20
CA ILE A 241 3.28 23.08 7.50
C ILE A 241 3.90 21.72 7.18
N LYS A 242 5.20 21.67 6.86
CA LYS A 242 5.89 20.41 6.54
C LYS A 242 6.15 19.59 7.80
N THR A 243 6.33 20.26 8.92
CA THR A 243 6.43 19.65 10.25
C THR A 243 5.10 19.03 10.65
N ILE A 244 3.96 19.72 10.42
CA ILE A 244 2.62 19.17 10.65
C ILE A 244 2.37 17.94 9.76
N GLN A 245 2.71 18.02 8.47
CA GLN A 245 2.65 16.89 7.55
C GLN A 245 3.53 15.72 8.01
N GLY A 246 4.76 16.00 8.46
CA GLY A 246 5.69 15.00 8.99
C GLY A 246 5.15 14.32 10.25
N LEU A 247 4.63 15.12 11.20
CA LEU A 247 4.04 14.66 12.45
C LEU A 247 2.78 13.81 12.22
N SER A 248 1.94 14.20 11.25
CA SER A 248 0.79 13.41 10.79
C SER A 248 1.22 11.97 10.47
N VAL A 249 2.28 11.80 9.69
CA VAL A 249 2.82 10.48 9.33
C VAL A 249 3.48 9.77 10.52
N THR A 250 4.15 10.51 11.41
CA THR A 250 4.72 9.93 12.62
C THR A 250 3.65 9.32 13.51
N LEU A 251 2.55 10.05 13.76
CA LEU A 251 1.44 9.57 14.57
C LEU A 251 0.72 8.40 13.89
N GLN A 252 0.52 8.50 12.57
CA GLN A 252 -0.01 7.45 11.72
C GLN A 252 0.76 6.14 11.93
N CYS A 253 2.09 6.16 11.78
CA CYS A 253 2.94 4.98 11.88
C CYS A 253 3.12 4.47 13.32
N LEU A 254 3.52 5.35 14.24
CA LEU A 254 3.92 4.94 15.60
C LEU A 254 2.74 4.54 16.48
N ILE A 255 1.63 5.30 16.40
CA ILE A 255 0.47 5.10 17.27
C ILE A 255 -0.63 4.34 16.53
N GLY A 256 -0.85 4.64 15.24
CA GLY A 256 -1.84 3.93 14.44
C GLY A 256 -1.39 2.53 14.05
N GLU A 257 -0.32 2.43 13.26
CA GLU A 257 0.04 1.17 12.58
C GLU A 257 0.69 0.13 13.50
N ILE A 258 1.69 0.51 14.31
CA ILE A 258 2.49 -0.44 15.12
C ILE A 258 1.63 -1.32 16.04
N PRO A 259 0.68 -0.78 16.84
CA PRO A 259 -0.16 -1.61 17.69
C PRO A 259 -0.97 -2.63 16.88
N ILE A 260 -1.51 -2.22 15.73
CA ILE A 260 -2.27 -3.12 14.86
C ILE A 260 -1.36 -4.17 14.21
N TYR A 261 -0.14 -3.83 13.79
CA TYR A 261 0.82 -4.82 13.29
C TYR A 261 1.06 -5.93 14.33
N ILE A 262 1.30 -5.57 15.59
CA ILE A 262 1.58 -6.52 16.67
C ILE A 262 0.34 -7.36 17.01
N LEU A 263 -0.85 -6.74 17.09
CA LEU A 263 -2.09 -7.42 17.49
C LEU A 263 -2.84 -8.10 16.33
N SER A 264 -2.42 -7.86 15.08
CA SER A 264 -3.14 -8.30 13.87
C SER A 264 -3.48 -9.79 13.85
N GLY A 265 -2.54 -10.65 14.25
CA GLY A 265 -2.76 -12.09 14.30
C GLY A 265 -3.88 -12.50 15.27
N TYR A 266 -3.95 -11.84 16.42
CA TYR A 266 -5.02 -12.07 17.41
C TYR A 266 -6.36 -11.53 16.91
N ILE A 267 -6.36 -10.30 16.37
CA ILE A 267 -7.57 -9.65 15.84
C ILE A 267 -8.16 -10.50 14.70
N LEU A 268 -7.37 -10.81 13.67
CA LEU A 268 -7.83 -11.55 12.49
C LEU A 268 -8.32 -12.96 12.84
N LYS A 269 -7.72 -13.62 13.84
CA LYS A 269 -8.21 -14.91 14.34
C LYS A 269 -9.58 -14.80 15.01
N ARG A 270 -9.87 -13.67 15.67
CA ARG A 270 -11.13 -13.44 16.40
C ARG A 270 -12.28 -12.94 15.52
N ILE A 271 -12.02 -11.97 14.64
CA ILE A 271 -13.07 -11.33 13.81
C ILE A 271 -13.18 -11.91 12.39
N GLY A 272 -12.14 -12.58 11.90
CA GLY A 272 -12.04 -13.07 10.53
C GLY A 272 -11.63 -12.01 9.52
N HIS A 273 -11.13 -12.45 8.36
CA HIS A 273 -10.56 -11.59 7.32
C HIS A 273 -11.60 -10.69 6.64
N MET A 274 -12.80 -11.21 6.33
CA MET A 274 -13.84 -10.43 5.64
C MET A 274 -14.43 -9.35 6.54
N THR A 275 -14.66 -9.64 7.82
CA THR A 275 -15.12 -8.65 8.80
C THR A 275 -14.08 -7.55 9.01
N ALA A 276 -12.79 -7.89 8.95
CA ALA A 276 -11.71 -6.90 9.05
C ALA A 276 -11.77 -5.86 7.91
N PHE A 277 -12.07 -6.27 6.67
CA PHE A 277 -12.35 -5.33 5.57
C PHE A 277 -13.57 -4.46 5.86
N SER A 278 -14.65 -5.01 6.44
CA SER A 278 -15.85 -4.25 6.79
C SER A 278 -15.55 -3.14 7.80
N ILE A 279 -14.85 -3.48 8.87
CA ILE A 279 -14.45 -2.51 9.90
C ILE A 279 -13.56 -1.43 9.29
N SER A 280 -12.61 -1.83 8.45
CA SER A 280 -11.70 -0.90 7.79
C SER A 280 -12.43 0.09 6.89
N PHE A 281 -13.40 -0.36 6.08
CA PHE A 281 -14.19 0.51 5.20
C PHE A 281 -15.13 1.43 5.95
N ALA A 282 -15.76 0.95 7.02
CA ALA A 282 -16.55 1.80 7.91
C ALA A 282 -15.70 2.93 8.49
N LEU A 283 -14.50 2.62 8.98
CA LEU A 283 -13.60 3.65 9.50
C LEU A 283 -13.00 4.54 8.42
N PHE A 284 -12.75 4.04 7.21
CA PHE A 284 -12.37 4.91 6.08
C PHE A 284 -13.45 5.94 5.78
N SER A 285 -14.72 5.53 5.79
CA SER A 285 -15.85 6.45 5.60
C SER A 285 -15.88 7.53 6.68
N ILE A 286 -15.81 7.14 7.96
CA ILE A 286 -15.75 8.10 9.08
C ILE A 286 -14.53 9.02 8.92
N ARG A 287 -13.37 8.46 8.61
CA ARG A 287 -12.12 9.20 8.44
C ARG A 287 -12.21 10.26 7.35
N PHE A 288 -12.74 9.90 6.18
CA PHE A 288 -12.92 10.84 5.08
C PHE A 288 -13.99 11.90 5.38
N PHE A 289 -15.05 11.52 6.09
CA PHE A 289 -16.04 12.48 6.57
C PHE A 289 -15.44 13.45 7.60
N LEU A 290 -14.55 12.99 8.49
CA LEU A 290 -13.82 13.87 9.40
C LEU A 290 -12.94 14.87 8.62
N TYR A 291 -12.32 14.47 7.52
CA TYR A 291 -11.60 15.42 6.65
C TYR A 291 -12.52 16.40 5.91
N SER A 292 -13.80 16.13 5.69
CA SER A 292 -14.66 17.16 5.07
C SER A 292 -15.02 18.28 6.04
N ILE A 293 -15.04 18.01 7.36
CA ILE A 293 -15.47 18.96 8.39
C ILE A 293 -14.31 19.72 9.07
N ILE A 294 -13.07 19.22 8.96
CA ILE A 294 -11.91 19.83 9.60
C ILE A 294 -11.61 21.20 8.96
N LYS A 295 -11.34 22.19 9.81
CA LYS A 295 -10.92 23.54 9.39
C LYS A 295 -9.49 23.86 9.83
N ASP A 296 -9.12 23.49 11.05
CA ASP A 296 -7.73 23.62 11.54
C ASP A 296 -6.91 22.38 11.15
N PRO A 297 -5.80 22.54 10.38
CA PRO A 297 -4.89 21.46 10.01
C PRO A 297 -4.43 20.56 11.15
N LEU A 298 -4.36 21.06 12.39
CA LEU A 298 -3.93 20.26 13.54
C LEU A 298 -4.90 19.12 13.89
N TRP A 299 -6.19 19.25 13.60
CA TRP A 299 -7.17 18.17 13.85
C TRP A 299 -6.94 16.97 12.94
N VAL A 300 -6.23 17.13 11.81
CA VAL A 300 -5.83 16.01 10.95
C VAL A 300 -4.99 15.00 11.75
N LEU A 301 -4.16 15.46 12.70
CA LEU A 301 -3.31 14.62 13.53
C LEU A 301 -4.09 13.58 14.33
N SER A 302 -5.24 13.98 14.90
CA SER A 302 -6.11 13.07 15.65
C SER A 302 -6.76 12.03 14.74
N VAL A 303 -7.13 12.44 13.52
CA VAL A 303 -7.74 11.54 12.53
C VAL A 303 -6.73 10.51 12.03
N GLU A 304 -5.44 10.86 11.91
CA GLU A 304 -4.37 9.93 11.52
C GLU A 304 -4.20 8.74 12.47
N LEU A 305 -4.57 8.86 13.74
CA LEU A 305 -4.50 7.75 14.70
C LEU A 305 -5.37 6.57 14.28
N SER A 306 -6.44 6.81 13.51
CA SER A 306 -7.31 5.76 12.97
C SER A 306 -6.65 4.90 11.88
N ASN A 307 -5.46 5.30 11.39
CA ASN A 307 -4.83 4.67 10.24
C ASN A 307 -4.52 3.19 10.40
N GLY A 308 -4.15 2.76 11.60
CA GLY A 308 -3.91 1.36 11.87
C GLY A 308 -5.11 0.49 11.51
N ILE A 309 -6.32 0.94 11.86
CA ILE A 309 -7.52 0.16 11.59
C ILE A 309 -7.99 0.38 10.16
N THR A 310 -7.88 1.58 9.59
CA THR A 310 -8.31 1.81 8.20
C THR A 310 -7.41 1.07 7.20
N PHE A 311 -6.09 1.27 7.29
CA PHE A 311 -5.14 0.73 6.32
C PHE A 311 -4.50 -0.59 6.79
N THR A 312 -3.82 -0.58 7.95
CA THR A 312 -2.98 -1.72 8.36
C THR A 312 -3.79 -2.99 8.55
N LEU A 313 -4.98 -2.91 9.18
CA LEU A 313 -5.84 -4.06 9.37
C LEU A 313 -6.35 -4.64 8.05
N ALA A 314 -6.85 -3.81 7.13
CA ALA A 314 -7.28 -4.25 5.79
C ALA A 314 -6.14 -4.88 5.00
N PHE A 315 -4.95 -4.27 5.03
CA PHE A 315 -3.77 -4.75 4.32
C PHE A 315 -3.32 -6.12 4.83
N LEU A 316 -3.23 -6.30 6.15
CA LEU A 316 -2.86 -7.57 6.77
C LEU A 316 -3.94 -8.64 6.61
N ALA A 317 -5.22 -8.26 6.70
CA ALA A 317 -6.33 -9.15 6.37
C ALA A 317 -6.21 -9.63 4.91
N GLY A 318 -5.84 -8.73 4.00
CA GLY A 318 -5.42 -9.00 2.63
C GLY A 318 -4.43 -10.15 2.55
N ILE A 319 -3.19 -9.85 2.94
CA ILE A 319 -2.05 -10.77 2.82
C ILE A 319 -2.33 -12.12 3.51
N SER A 320 -2.95 -12.11 4.70
CA SER A 320 -3.27 -13.32 5.45
C SER A 320 -4.36 -14.16 4.77
N TYR A 321 -5.37 -13.51 4.18
CA TYR A 321 -6.43 -14.22 3.46
C TYR A 321 -5.91 -14.86 2.17
N ALA A 322 -5.08 -14.13 1.41
CA ALA A 322 -4.41 -14.66 0.23
C ALA A 322 -3.57 -15.90 0.56
N ALA A 323 -2.81 -15.88 1.66
CA ALA A 323 -2.05 -17.04 2.11
C ALA A 323 -2.94 -18.22 2.54
N LYS A 324 -4.09 -17.94 3.17
CA LYS A 324 -5.01 -18.96 3.69
C LYS A 324 -5.79 -19.68 2.58
N VAL A 325 -6.19 -18.97 1.54
CA VAL A 325 -6.96 -19.53 0.41
C VAL A 325 -6.04 -20.15 -0.64
N ALA A 326 -4.74 -19.86 -0.59
CA ALA A 326 -3.79 -20.42 -1.51
C ALA A 326 -3.62 -21.94 -1.37
N PRO A 327 -3.54 -22.67 -2.49
CA PRO A 327 -3.19 -24.08 -2.49
C PRO A 327 -1.71 -24.21 -2.11
N SER A 328 -1.34 -25.39 -1.61
CA SER A 328 0.03 -25.68 -1.18
C SER A 328 1.04 -25.28 -2.27
N GLY A 329 1.92 -24.34 -1.95
CA GLY A 329 2.95 -23.83 -2.87
C GLY A 329 2.59 -22.59 -3.68
N CYS A 330 1.35 -22.07 -3.64
CA CYS A 330 0.93 -20.89 -4.43
C CYS A 330 0.61 -19.63 -3.58
N ALA A 331 0.97 -19.61 -2.30
CA ALA A 331 0.69 -18.48 -1.40
C ALA A 331 1.30 -17.16 -1.90
N GLY A 332 2.55 -17.21 -2.39
CA GLY A 332 3.22 -16.04 -2.94
C GLY A 332 2.51 -15.46 -4.17
N THR A 333 1.93 -16.31 -5.02
CA THR A 333 1.23 -15.86 -6.24
C THR A 333 -0.09 -15.16 -5.91
N LEU A 334 -0.89 -15.69 -4.98
CA LEU A 334 -2.13 -15.04 -4.56
C LEU A 334 -1.87 -13.75 -3.76
N GLN A 335 -0.79 -13.69 -2.99
CA GLN A 335 -0.32 -12.44 -2.38
C GLN A 335 0.14 -11.42 -3.43
N GLY A 336 0.83 -11.88 -4.48
CA GLY A 336 1.19 -11.04 -5.63
C GLY A 336 -0.04 -10.47 -6.34
N LEU A 337 -1.09 -11.28 -6.52
CA LEU A 337 -2.35 -10.85 -7.11
C LEU A 337 -3.08 -9.83 -6.22
N PHE A 338 -3.10 -10.03 -4.91
CA PHE A 338 -3.59 -9.00 -3.98
C PHE A 338 -2.79 -7.71 -4.11
N GLY A 339 -1.46 -7.79 -4.17
CA GLY A 339 -0.60 -6.64 -4.40
C GLY A 339 -0.91 -5.92 -5.71
N MET A 340 -1.21 -6.66 -6.78
CA MET A 340 -1.64 -6.11 -8.07
C MET A 340 -3.00 -5.41 -7.98
N ALA A 341 -3.98 -6.01 -7.30
CA ALA A 341 -5.30 -5.42 -7.11
C ALA A 341 -5.23 -4.15 -6.24
N PHE A 342 -4.51 -4.21 -5.11
CA PHE A 342 -4.38 -3.12 -4.17
C PHE A 342 -3.47 -2.00 -4.71
N HIS A 343 -2.19 -2.29 -4.96
CA HIS A 343 -1.23 -1.28 -5.40
C HIS A 343 -1.38 -0.95 -6.88
N GLY A 344 -1.52 -1.95 -7.74
CA GLY A 344 -1.58 -1.73 -9.20
C GLY A 344 -2.86 -1.03 -9.62
N VAL A 345 -4.01 -1.70 -9.48
CA VAL A 345 -5.30 -1.17 -9.97
C VAL A 345 -5.89 -0.14 -9.00
N GLY A 346 -5.95 -0.47 -7.71
CA GLY A 346 -6.57 0.36 -6.68
C GLY A 346 -5.91 1.72 -6.53
N ILE A 347 -4.60 1.75 -6.22
CA ILE A 347 -3.91 3.03 -6.01
C ILE A 347 -3.88 3.87 -7.30
N SER A 348 -3.70 3.25 -8.46
CA SER A 348 -3.65 3.98 -9.74
C SER A 348 -5.01 4.64 -10.05
N SER A 349 -6.10 3.87 -10.01
CA SER A 349 -7.44 4.41 -10.24
C SER A 349 -7.82 5.47 -9.20
N GLY A 350 -7.53 5.23 -7.91
CA GLY A 350 -7.76 6.21 -6.85
C GLY A 350 -6.96 7.49 -7.03
N SER A 351 -5.72 7.41 -7.52
CA SER A 351 -4.87 8.57 -7.77
C SER A 351 -5.41 9.46 -8.89
N LEU A 352 -5.90 8.85 -9.97
CA LEU A 352 -6.52 9.59 -11.08
C LEU A 352 -7.84 10.24 -10.65
N ILE A 353 -8.71 9.47 -9.99
CA ILE A 353 -10.02 9.95 -9.52
C ILE A 353 -9.84 11.10 -8.52
N ALA A 354 -8.93 10.94 -7.55
CA ALA A 354 -8.62 12.00 -6.58
C ALA A 354 -8.06 13.24 -7.27
N GLY A 355 -7.16 13.10 -8.25
CA GLY A 355 -6.58 14.25 -8.97
C GLY A 355 -7.62 15.05 -9.73
N TYR A 356 -8.54 14.35 -10.39
CA TYR A 356 -9.67 14.97 -11.09
C TYR A 356 -10.64 15.67 -10.12
N MET A 357 -11.01 15.01 -9.02
CA MET A 357 -11.91 15.58 -8.01
C MET A 357 -11.28 16.81 -7.33
N PHE A 358 -10.04 16.71 -6.86
CA PHE A 358 -9.35 17.83 -6.21
C PHE A 358 -9.24 19.04 -7.12
N GLN A 359 -9.01 18.85 -8.41
CA GLN A 359 -8.95 19.94 -9.38
C GLN A 359 -10.31 20.61 -9.60
N ARG A 360 -11.41 19.84 -9.64
CA ARG A 360 -12.74 20.34 -10.03
C ARG A 360 -13.54 20.92 -8.87
N MET A 361 -13.50 20.29 -7.70
CA MET A 361 -14.35 20.65 -6.56
C MET A 361 -13.55 21.07 -5.31
N GLY A 362 -12.22 21.05 -5.37
CA GLY A 362 -11.35 21.32 -4.22
C GLY A 362 -11.18 20.11 -3.30
N SER A 363 -10.31 20.24 -2.31
CA SER A 363 -9.86 19.11 -1.48
C SER A 363 -10.88 18.66 -0.43
N SER A 364 -11.53 19.58 0.31
CA SER A 364 -12.53 19.21 1.33
C SER A 364 -13.76 18.51 0.73
N ALA A 365 -14.30 19.05 -0.38
CA ALA A 365 -15.44 18.43 -1.07
C ALA A 365 -15.06 17.06 -1.68
N SER A 366 -13.82 16.90 -2.16
CA SER A 366 -13.33 15.61 -2.64
C SER A 366 -13.29 14.55 -1.53
N PHE A 367 -12.89 14.93 -0.31
CA PHE A 367 -12.95 14.04 0.85
C PHE A 367 -14.37 13.73 1.29
N GLU A 368 -15.30 14.67 1.15
CA GLU A 368 -16.72 14.42 1.41
C GLU A 368 -17.30 13.38 0.44
N VAL A 369 -17.07 13.54 -0.87
CA VAL A 369 -17.59 12.61 -1.89
C VAL A 369 -17.04 11.21 -1.68
N ILE A 370 -15.72 11.06 -1.47
CA ILE A 370 -15.13 9.74 -1.23
C ILE A 370 -15.59 9.11 0.09
N SER A 371 -16.03 9.91 1.08
CA SER A 371 -16.61 9.39 2.32
C SER A 371 -17.92 8.63 2.08
N TYR A 372 -18.80 9.16 1.21
CA TYR A 372 -20.04 8.50 0.80
C TYR A 372 -19.75 7.25 -0.04
N VAL A 373 -18.77 7.32 -0.94
CA VAL A 373 -18.34 6.14 -1.72
C VAL A 373 -17.80 5.04 -0.80
N ALA A 374 -17.00 5.39 0.21
CA ALA A 374 -16.51 4.45 1.21
C ALA A 374 -17.64 3.85 2.06
N PHE A 375 -18.66 4.65 2.40
CA PHE A 375 -19.84 4.16 3.12
C PHE A 375 -20.64 3.14 2.28
N ILE A 376 -20.86 3.43 1.01
CA ILE A 376 -21.54 2.52 0.09
C ILE A 376 -20.72 1.24 -0.08
N ALA A 377 -19.40 1.35 -0.28
CA ALA A 377 -18.52 0.20 -0.38
C ALA A 377 -18.58 -0.68 0.89
N PHE A 378 -18.63 -0.07 2.07
CA PHE A 378 -18.85 -0.78 3.34
C PHE A 378 -20.18 -1.54 3.36
N LEU A 379 -21.30 -0.91 2.99
CA LEU A 379 -22.62 -1.56 2.98
C LEU A 379 -22.67 -2.74 2.00
N VAL A 380 -22.12 -2.56 0.80
CA VAL A 380 -22.05 -3.63 -0.22
C VAL A 380 -21.17 -4.77 0.28
N GLN A 381 -19.99 -4.45 0.83
CA GLN A 381 -19.04 -5.45 1.34
C GLN A 381 -19.60 -6.23 2.53
N LEU A 382 -20.35 -5.58 3.42
CA LEU A 382 -21.08 -6.23 4.51
C LEU A 382 -22.17 -7.17 3.98
N SER A 383 -22.90 -6.73 2.95
CA SER A 383 -23.97 -7.52 2.32
C SER A 383 -23.42 -8.76 1.63
N VAL A 384 -22.38 -8.60 0.82
CA VAL A 384 -21.68 -9.71 0.14
C VAL A 384 -21.07 -10.68 1.15
N SER A 385 -20.43 -10.18 2.20
CA SER A 385 -19.87 -11.03 3.27
C SER A 385 -20.95 -11.89 3.94
N ARG A 386 -22.11 -11.30 4.26
CA ARG A 386 -23.25 -12.03 4.83
C ARG A 386 -23.82 -13.07 3.86
N LEU A 387 -23.94 -12.74 2.58
CA LEU A 387 -24.42 -13.67 1.55
C LEU A 387 -23.47 -14.87 1.38
N ILE A 388 -22.16 -14.62 1.30
CA ILE A 388 -21.15 -15.68 1.20
C ILE A 388 -21.19 -16.60 2.42
N MET A 389 -21.36 -16.04 3.63
CA MET A 389 -21.51 -16.85 4.84
C MET A 389 -22.80 -17.70 4.85
N ARG A 390 -23.92 -17.15 4.34
CA ARG A 390 -25.17 -17.91 4.20
C ARG A 390 -25.06 -19.06 3.21
N MET A 391 -24.44 -18.83 2.05
CA MET A 391 -24.23 -19.87 1.03
C MET A 391 -23.23 -20.95 1.45
N SER A 392 -22.34 -20.66 2.41
CA SER A 392 -21.34 -21.61 2.90
C SER A 392 -21.82 -22.49 4.06
N LYS A 393 -22.98 -22.20 4.66
CA LYS A 393 -23.60 -23.13 5.63
C LYS A 393 -24.24 -24.28 4.85
N PRO A 394 -23.89 -25.54 5.11
CA PRO A 394 -24.62 -26.67 4.54
C PRO A 394 -26.09 -26.57 4.96
N THR A 395 -26.99 -26.81 4.02
CA THR A 395 -28.42 -26.97 4.28
C THR A 395 -28.59 -28.16 5.24
N GLU A 396 -28.67 -27.88 6.54
CA GLU A 396 -28.94 -28.86 7.59
C GLU A 396 -30.43 -29.26 7.63
N ASN A 397 -31.08 -29.27 6.46
CA ASN A 397 -32.47 -29.68 6.26
C ASN A 397 -32.56 -30.83 5.24
N ALA A 398 -31.55 -31.70 5.16
CA ALA A 398 -31.78 -33.05 4.67
C ALA A 398 -32.24 -33.89 5.86
N THR A 399 -33.51 -34.29 5.84
CA THR A 399 -34.17 -35.16 6.80
C THR A 399 -33.31 -36.38 7.15
N PRO A 400 -33.27 -36.82 8.43
CA PRO A 400 -32.41 -37.90 8.90
C PRO A 400 -32.93 -39.31 8.55
N ASP A 401 -33.37 -39.55 7.30
CA ASP A 401 -34.03 -40.82 6.94
C ASP A 401 -33.39 -41.59 5.77
N GLU A 402 -32.19 -41.19 5.31
CA GLU A 402 -31.48 -41.91 4.23
C GLU A 402 -30.04 -42.34 4.54
N ARG A 403 -29.51 -42.03 5.75
CA ARG A 403 -28.17 -42.49 6.15
C ARG A 403 -28.17 -43.89 6.78
N THR A 404 -29.29 -44.35 7.31
CA THR A 404 -29.33 -45.61 8.07
C THR A 404 -29.45 -46.86 7.20
N THR A 405 -29.78 -46.74 5.92
CA THR A 405 -30.02 -47.89 5.03
C THR A 405 -28.83 -48.27 4.14
N LYS A 406 -27.78 -47.43 4.05
CA LYS A 406 -26.59 -47.71 3.21
C LYS A 406 -25.38 -48.24 3.97
N GLU A 407 -25.32 -48.10 5.30
CA GLU A 407 -24.21 -48.67 6.10
C GLU A 407 -24.44 -50.14 6.53
N PHE A 408 -25.66 -50.68 6.40
CA PHE A 408 -25.95 -52.08 6.73
C PHE A 408 -25.88 -53.06 5.54
N ALA A 409 -25.64 -52.59 4.32
CA ALA A 409 -25.68 -53.44 3.12
C ALA A 409 -24.31 -53.90 2.58
N THR A 410 -23.19 -53.54 3.23
CA THR A 410 -21.84 -53.93 2.79
C THR A 410 -20.97 -54.41 3.94
N CYS A 411 -21.34 -55.55 4.53
CA CYS A 411 -20.39 -56.43 5.21
C CYS A 411 -20.45 -57.79 4.50
N PRO A 412 -19.43 -58.19 3.72
CA PRO A 412 -19.27 -59.57 3.32
C PRO A 412 -18.83 -60.38 4.55
N GLU A 413 -19.66 -61.35 4.93
CA GLU A 413 -19.25 -62.50 5.73
C GLU A 413 -18.00 -63.12 5.10
N ASN A 414 -16.86 -63.05 5.79
CA ASN A 414 -15.75 -64.02 5.73
C ASN A 414 -14.56 -63.52 6.55
N MET A 415 -14.60 -63.73 7.86
CA MET A 415 -13.41 -63.96 8.69
C MET A 415 -13.83 -64.72 9.95
N VAL A 416 -14.22 -65.97 9.77
CA VAL A 416 -14.24 -66.98 10.83
C VAL A 416 -13.01 -67.86 10.61
N ASN A 417 -12.27 -68.10 11.68
CA ASN A 417 -11.08 -68.96 11.83
C ASN A 417 -9.72 -68.36 11.45
N LEU A 418 -8.96 -67.94 12.47
CA LEU A 418 -7.70 -68.54 12.92
C LEU A 418 -7.17 -67.67 14.08
N SER A 419 -7.28 -68.13 15.33
CA SER A 419 -6.22 -68.81 16.09
C SER A 419 -5.82 -67.99 17.32
N LEU A 420 -6.64 -68.11 18.36
CA LEU A 420 -6.14 -68.19 19.73
C LEU A 420 -5.43 -69.55 19.88
N ARG A 421 -4.09 -69.56 19.93
CA ARG A 421 -3.29 -70.51 20.73
C ARG A 421 -1.79 -70.21 20.63
N ASN A 422 -1.19 -70.21 21.82
CA ASN A 422 0.22 -70.21 22.20
C ASN A 422 0.92 -68.86 22.26
#